data_AF-A0A2A8S4I1-F1
#
_entry.id   AF-A0A2A8S4I1-F1
#
_cell.length_a   1.000
_cell.length_b   1.000
_cell.length_c   1.000
_cell.angle_alpha   90.00
_cell.angle_beta   90.00
_cell.angle_gamma   90.00
#
_symmetry.space_group_name_H-M   'P 1'
#
loop_
_entity.id
_entity.type
_entity.pdbx_description
1 polymer ?
#
loop_
_entity_poly.entity_id
_entity_poly.type
_entity_poly.pdbx_seq_one_letter_code
_entity_poly.pdbx_strand_id
1 'polypeptide(L)'
;MTYTTLQELATMVFYNNVAKVASKHDPDLATLLRRLAKDETLHYAFYRDVIRTHLELEPNYCYHIANVIRNFKMPGAVMPDFENRMAVIAKEANYGPLQYFDQVLDVVVDYWGLKDLRPIAPLAEKARIEILEYHTRLKKIRDRFGRFQGKTDLR
;
A
#
# COMPACT_ATOMS: atom_id res chain seq x y z
N MET A 1 -11.55 -4.30 7.79
CA MET A 1 -10.12 -4.67 7.93
C MET A 1 -9.31 -4.51 6.64
N THR A 2 -9.91 -4.45 5.45
CA THR A 2 -9.17 -4.10 4.22
C THR A 2 -8.46 -2.74 4.31
N TYR A 3 -9.15 -1.70 4.82
CA TYR A 3 -8.58 -0.36 4.94
C TYR A 3 -7.39 -0.34 5.89
N THR A 4 -7.55 -0.95 7.07
CA THR A 4 -6.49 -1.06 8.07
C THR A 4 -5.32 -1.86 7.51
N THR A 5 -5.54 -2.97 6.82
CA THR A 5 -4.44 -3.73 6.17
C THR A 5 -3.59 -2.85 5.26
N LEU A 6 -4.23 -2.09 4.37
CA LEU A 6 -3.52 -1.18 3.46
C LEU A 6 -2.83 -0.06 4.21
N GLN A 7 -3.49 0.51 5.22
CA GLN A 7 -2.96 1.63 5.98
C GLN A 7 -1.79 1.24 6.87
N GLU A 8 -1.84 0.09 7.57
CA GLU A 8 -0.74 -0.36 8.43
C GLU A 8 0.48 -0.75 7.62
N LEU A 9 0.29 -1.38 6.46
CA LEU A 9 1.41 -1.63 5.56
C LEU A 9 2.01 -0.33 5.03
N ALA A 10 1.16 0.65 4.67
CA ALA A 10 1.60 1.98 4.26
C ALA A 10 2.39 2.73 5.35
N THR A 11 1.94 2.71 6.61
CA THR A 11 2.64 3.36 7.72
C THR A 11 3.92 2.63 8.10
N MET A 12 3.92 1.29 8.07
CA MET A 12 5.13 0.49 8.26
C MET A 12 6.22 0.86 7.24
N VAL A 13 5.87 0.95 5.94
CA VAL A 13 6.79 1.38 4.88
C VAL A 13 7.27 2.81 5.13
N PHE A 14 6.34 3.72 5.42
CA PHE A 14 6.65 5.12 5.69
C PHE A 14 7.67 5.27 6.84
N TYR A 15 7.42 4.62 7.98
CA TYR A 15 8.31 4.70 9.14
C TYR A 15 9.70 4.15 8.85
N ASN A 16 9.81 3.01 8.16
CA ASN A 16 11.10 2.45 7.78
C ASN A 16 11.90 3.36 6.84
N ASN A 17 11.20 3.96 5.86
CA ASN A 17 11.80 4.88 4.91
C ASN A 17 12.30 6.16 5.58
N VAL A 18 11.48 6.77 6.44
CA VAL A 18 11.88 7.97 7.19
C VAL A 18 13.00 7.63 8.18
N ALA A 19 12.96 6.48 8.85
CA ALA A 19 14.03 6.04 9.76
C ALA A 19 15.39 5.92 9.04
N LYS A 20 15.39 5.46 7.78
CA LYS A 20 16.60 5.37 6.97
C LYS A 20 17.22 6.75 6.73
N VAL A 21 16.40 7.74 6.39
CA VAL A 21 16.85 9.13 6.20
C VAL A 21 17.32 9.73 7.53
N ALA A 22 16.50 9.61 8.57
CA ALA A 22 16.76 10.16 9.89
C ALA A 22 18.05 9.62 10.51
N SER A 23 18.43 8.36 10.25
CA SER A 23 19.59 7.72 10.88
C SER A 23 20.92 8.46 10.70
N LYS A 24 21.05 9.30 9.66
CA LYS A 24 22.24 10.13 9.41
C LYS A 24 22.29 11.42 10.24
N HIS A 25 21.16 11.84 10.78
CA HIS A 25 20.98 13.13 11.46
C HIS A 25 20.60 12.95 12.93
N ASP A 26 19.75 11.97 13.22
CA ASP A 26 19.20 11.66 14.52
C ASP A 26 19.00 10.12 14.66
N PRO A 27 19.99 9.41 15.23
CA PRO A 27 19.91 7.96 15.44
C PRO A 27 18.81 7.52 16.40
N ASP A 28 18.42 8.37 17.36
CA ASP A 28 17.40 8.07 18.36
C ASP A 28 16.00 8.13 17.72
N LEU A 29 15.74 9.16 16.92
CA LEU A 29 14.54 9.25 16.10
C LEU A 29 14.43 8.05 15.15
N ALA A 30 15.52 7.68 14.47
CA ALA A 30 15.53 6.50 13.61
C ALA A 30 15.21 5.21 14.38
N THR A 31 15.68 5.09 15.61
CA THR A 31 15.37 3.94 16.49
C THR A 31 13.90 3.93 16.88
N LEU A 32 13.33 5.07 17.24
CA LEU A 32 11.92 5.21 17.59
C LEU A 32 11.02 4.83 16.39
N LEU A 33 11.30 5.37 15.21
CA LEU A 33 10.54 5.10 13.99
C LEU A 33 10.57 3.61 13.62
N ARG A 34 11.70 2.92 13.78
CA ARG A 34 11.79 1.46 13.56
C ARG A 34 10.97 0.66 14.57
N ARG A 35 10.84 1.13 15.82
CA ARG A 35 9.96 0.51 16.81
C ARG A 35 8.50 0.65 16.40
N LEU A 36 8.07 1.84 15.98
CA LEU A 36 6.73 2.05 15.43
C LEU A 36 6.47 1.15 14.22
N ALA A 37 7.40 1.08 13.26
CA ALA A 37 7.27 0.20 12.10
C ALA A 37 7.13 -1.29 12.48
N LYS A 38 7.77 -1.72 13.56
CA LYS A 38 7.64 -3.09 14.08
C LYS A 38 6.22 -3.36 14.60
N ASP A 39 5.64 -2.40 15.31
CA ASP A 39 4.25 -2.52 15.78
C ASP A 39 3.28 -2.59 14.60
N GLU A 40 3.46 -1.71 13.59
CA GLU A 40 2.62 -1.74 12.38
C GLU A 40 2.76 -3.01 11.57
N THR A 41 3.93 -3.67 11.61
CA THR A 41 4.12 -4.98 10.98
C THR A 41 3.22 -6.04 11.61
N LEU A 42 3.07 -6.02 12.95
CA LEU A 42 2.21 -6.95 13.67
C LEU A 42 0.73 -6.67 13.39
N HIS A 43 0.33 -5.38 13.38
CA HIS A 43 -1.03 -4.98 13.01
C HIS A 43 -1.38 -5.42 11.58
N TYR A 44 -0.50 -5.13 10.63
CA TYR A 44 -0.64 -5.54 9.24
C TYR A 44 -0.77 -7.06 9.10
N ALA A 45 0.11 -7.83 9.77
CA ALA A 45 0.05 -9.29 9.74
C ALA A 45 -1.30 -9.81 10.26
N PHE A 46 -1.78 -9.29 11.38
CA PHE A 46 -3.09 -9.68 11.90
C PHE A 46 -4.22 -9.36 10.91
N TYR A 47 -4.31 -8.13 10.41
CA TYR A 47 -5.43 -7.73 9.54
C TYR A 47 -5.40 -8.43 8.18
N ARG A 48 -4.22 -8.62 7.56
CA ARG A 48 -4.12 -9.28 6.26
C ARG A 48 -4.49 -10.75 6.36
N ASP A 49 -4.12 -11.42 7.45
CA ASP A 49 -4.37 -12.85 7.66
C ASP A 49 -5.87 -13.09 7.89
N VAL A 50 -6.52 -12.25 8.70
CA VAL A 50 -7.98 -12.32 8.89
C VAL A 50 -8.73 -12.21 7.55
N ILE A 51 -8.34 -11.26 6.68
CA ILE A 51 -8.98 -11.13 5.36
C ILE A 51 -8.67 -12.34 4.48
N ARG A 52 -7.42 -12.84 4.49
CA ARG A 52 -7.03 -14.01 3.71
C ARG A 52 -7.86 -15.24 4.09
N THR A 53 -7.92 -15.56 5.37
CA THR A 53 -8.71 -16.69 5.88
C THR A 53 -10.20 -16.49 5.61
N HIS A 54 -10.72 -15.27 5.71
CA HIS A 54 -12.12 -15.00 5.39
C HIS A 54 -12.43 -15.22 3.90
N LEU A 55 -11.54 -14.86 2.98
CA LEU A 55 -11.70 -15.11 1.54
C LEU A 55 -11.68 -16.60 1.18
N GLU A 56 -11.01 -17.44 1.97
CA GLU A 56 -11.01 -18.90 1.80
C GLU A 56 -12.37 -19.52 2.14
N LEU A 57 -13.11 -18.91 3.09
CA LEU A 57 -14.44 -19.35 3.50
C LEU A 57 -15.56 -18.70 2.67
N GLU A 58 -15.41 -17.41 2.35
CA GLU A 58 -16.39 -16.61 1.62
C GLU A 58 -15.71 -15.83 0.48
N PRO A 59 -15.51 -16.45 -0.69
CA PRO A 59 -14.88 -15.81 -1.83
C PRO A 59 -15.62 -14.55 -2.32
N ASN A 60 -16.93 -14.42 -2.10
CA ASN A 60 -17.67 -13.24 -2.56
C ASN A 60 -17.33 -11.97 -1.78
N TYR A 61 -16.63 -12.09 -0.64
CA TYR A 61 -16.20 -10.96 0.17
C TYR A 61 -15.25 -10.00 -0.59
N CYS A 62 -14.65 -10.44 -1.70
CA CYS A 62 -13.88 -9.55 -2.58
C CYS A 62 -14.68 -8.35 -3.08
N TYR A 63 -16.02 -8.43 -3.09
CA TYR A 63 -16.91 -7.29 -3.33
C TYR A 63 -16.61 -6.09 -2.42
N HIS A 64 -16.47 -6.33 -1.11
CA HIS A 64 -16.18 -5.26 -0.15
C HIS A 64 -14.73 -4.76 -0.26
N ILE A 65 -13.81 -5.68 -0.56
CA ILE A 65 -12.39 -5.34 -0.78
C ILE A 65 -12.24 -4.35 -1.96
N ALA A 66 -13.00 -4.56 -3.04
CA ALA A 66 -12.92 -3.72 -4.24
C ALA A 66 -13.29 -2.26 -3.97
N ASN A 67 -14.28 -2.02 -3.11
CA ASN A 67 -14.66 -0.67 -2.73
C ASN A 67 -13.53 0.04 -1.97
N VAL A 68 -12.86 -0.66 -1.06
CA VAL A 68 -11.79 -0.08 -0.25
C VAL A 68 -10.53 0.17 -1.07
N ILE A 69 -10.09 -0.78 -1.90
CA ILE A 69 -8.88 -0.64 -2.73
C ILE A 69 -8.98 0.58 -3.65
N ARG A 70 -10.13 0.77 -4.32
CA ARG A 70 -10.29 1.87 -5.28
C ARG A 70 -10.41 3.25 -4.63
N ASN A 71 -10.92 3.30 -3.41
CA ASN A 71 -11.20 4.54 -2.69
C ASN A 71 -10.20 4.81 -1.56
N PHE A 72 -9.11 4.04 -1.47
CA PHE A 72 -8.12 4.21 -0.42
C PHE A 72 -7.53 5.63 -0.45
N LYS A 73 -7.52 6.27 0.72
CA LYS A 73 -6.89 7.57 0.95
C LYS A 73 -6.14 7.51 2.27
N MET A 74 -4.97 8.16 2.30
CA MET A 74 -4.23 8.35 3.54
C MET A 74 -5.10 9.10 4.55
N PRO A 75 -5.15 8.68 5.82
CA PRO A 75 -6.00 9.32 6.83
C PRO A 75 -5.60 10.79 7.07
N GLY A 76 -4.31 11.12 6.88
CA GLY A 76 -3.80 12.49 6.98
C GLY A 76 -4.20 13.43 5.83
N ALA A 77 -4.97 12.98 4.83
CA ALA A 77 -5.30 13.78 3.65
C ALA A 77 -6.07 15.08 3.95
N VAL A 78 -6.64 15.23 5.15
CA VAL A 78 -7.32 16.45 5.62
C VAL A 78 -6.39 17.42 6.36
N MET A 79 -5.12 17.06 6.54
CA MET A 79 -4.14 17.89 7.25
C MET A 79 -3.81 19.15 6.43
N PRO A 80 -3.63 20.32 7.08
CA PRO A 80 -3.10 21.50 6.41
C PRO A 80 -1.78 21.20 5.70
N ASP A 81 -1.64 21.67 4.46
CA ASP A 81 -0.43 21.52 3.64
C ASP A 81 -0.03 20.05 3.36
N PHE A 82 -1.01 19.13 3.37
CA PHE A 82 -0.75 17.69 3.19
C PHE A 82 -0.01 17.36 1.89
N GLU A 83 -0.39 17.98 0.77
CA GLU A 83 0.21 17.70 -0.54
C GLU A 83 1.70 18.05 -0.57
N ASN A 84 2.08 19.20 -0.02
CA ASN A 84 3.47 19.63 0.07
C ASN A 84 4.28 18.72 1.00
N ARG A 85 3.72 18.37 2.17
CA ARG A 85 4.34 17.40 3.09
C ARG A 85 4.60 16.05 2.40
N MET A 86 3.62 15.54 1.66
CA MET A 86 3.77 14.31 0.89
C MET A 86 4.80 14.44 -0.24
N ALA A 87 4.90 15.60 -0.89
CA ALA A 87 5.93 15.84 -1.90
C ALA A 87 7.34 15.80 -1.31
N VAL A 88 7.55 16.40 -0.13
CA VAL A 88 8.82 16.33 0.60
C VAL A 88 9.13 14.88 1.00
N ILE A 89 8.17 14.14 1.55
CA ILE A 89 8.34 12.72 1.92
C ILE A 89 8.68 11.88 0.69
N ALA A 90 7.98 12.07 -0.43
CA ALA A 90 8.23 11.33 -1.65
C ALA A 90 9.65 11.57 -2.19
N LYS A 91 10.11 12.83 -2.14
CA LYS A 91 11.44 13.23 -2.60
C LYS A 91 12.55 12.72 -1.66
N GLU A 92 12.42 12.95 -0.37
CA GLU A 92 13.51 12.76 0.59
C GLU A 92 13.51 11.34 1.18
N ALA A 93 12.33 10.76 1.41
CA ALA A 93 12.17 9.44 2.02
C ALA A 93 11.69 8.37 1.03
N ASN A 94 11.56 8.67 -0.26
CA ASN A 94 11.16 7.70 -1.29
C ASN A 94 9.82 7.01 -0.94
N TYR A 95 8.85 7.77 -0.44
CA TYR A 95 7.50 7.26 -0.20
C TYR A 95 6.45 8.16 -0.86
N GLY A 96 6.03 7.76 -2.07
CA GLY A 96 4.98 8.42 -2.84
C GLY A 96 4.05 7.43 -3.54
N PRO A 97 3.22 7.91 -4.48
CA PRO A 97 2.22 7.08 -5.17
C PRO A 97 2.79 5.84 -5.87
N LEU A 98 4.04 5.90 -6.34
CA LEU A 98 4.71 4.78 -7.01
C LEU A 98 5.07 3.68 -6.01
N GLN A 99 5.67 4.07 -4.88
CA GLN A 99 6.06 3.14 -3.83
C GLN A 99 4.84 2.55 -3.11
N TYR A 100 3.73 3.29 -3.04
CA TYR A 100 2.46 2.73 -2.59
C TYR A 100 2.03 1.53 -3.46
N PHE A 101 2.17 1.62 -4.79
CA PHE A 101 1.83 0.48 -5.64
C PHE A 101 2.71 -0.74 -5.33
N ASP A 102 4.03 -0.57 -5.37
CA ASP A 102 4.98 -1.69 -5.25
C ASP A 102 5.04 -2.29 -3.84
N GLN A 103 4.96 -1.46 -2.81
CA GLN A 103 5.22 -1.88 -1.43
C GLN A 103 3.93 -2.11 -0.63
N VAL A 104 2.77 -1.67 -1.14
CA VAL A 104 1.49 -1.81 -0.45
C VAL A 104 0.48 -2.58 -1.30
N LEU A 105 0.05 -2.02 -2.43
CA LEU A 105 -1.06 -2.58 -3.18
C LEU A 105 -0.72 -3.94 -3.81
N ASP A 106 0.44 -4.05 -4.47
CA ASP A 106 0.88 -5.28 -5.12
C ASP A 106 1.04 -6.41 -4.09
N VAL A 107 1.69 -6.10 -2.97
CA VAL A 107 1.89 -7.01 -1.84
C VAL A 107 0.57 -7.56 -1.30
N VAL A 108 -0.42 -6.69 -1.09
CA VAL A 108 -1.72 -7.10 -0.52
C VAL A 108 -2.58 -7.88 -1.52
N VAL A 109 -2.59 -7.45 -2.79
CA VAL A 109 -3.34 -8.15 -3.85
C VAL A 109 -2.80 -9.55 -4.08
N ASP A 110 -1.47 -9.70 -4.08
CA ASP A 110 -0.79 -10.99 -4.21
C ASP A 110 -1.05 -11.88 -2.98
N TYR A 111 -0.86 -11.34 -1.77
CA TYR A 111 -1.08 -12.08 -0.52
C TYR A 111 -2.49 -12.64 -0.40
N TRP A 112 -3.50 -11.86 -0.78
CA TRP A 112 -4.89 -12.33 -0.78
C TRP A 112 -5.24 -13.26 -1.94
N GLY A 113 -4.35 -13.44 -2.92
CA GLY A 113 -4.56 -14.34 -4.06
C GLY A 113 -5.74 -13.91 -4.94
N LEU A 114 -6.01 -12.61 -5.06
CA LEU A 114 -7.21 -12.10 -5.74
C LEU A 114 -7.25 -12.42 -7.24
N LYS A 115 -6.08 -12.69 -7.83
CA LYS A 115 -5.97 -13.15 -9.22
C LYS A 115 -6.62 -14.52 -9.43
N ASP A 116 -6.41 -15.42 -8.47
CA ASP A 116 -6.81 -16.81 -8.56
C ASP A 116 -8.10 -17.11 -7.78
N LEU A 117 -8.62 -16.13 -7.04
CA LEU A 117 -9.91 -16.20 -6.37
C LEU A 117 -11.04 -16.49 -7.38
N ARG A 118 -12.01 -17.32 -6.96
CA ARG A 118 -13.17 -17.75 -7.76
C ARG A 118 -14.47 -17.49 -6.98
N PRO A 119 -14.96 -16.23 -6.93
CA PRO A 119 -16.27 -15.93 -6.37
C PRO A 119 -17.39 -16.52 -7.22
N ILE A 120 -18.53 -16.82 -6.58
CA ILE A 120 -19.68 -17.47 -7.21
C ILE A 120 -20.72 -16.41 -7.61
N ALA A 121 -20.84 -15.33 -6.84
CA ALA A 121 -21.79 -14.26 -7.10
C ALA A 121 -21.30 -13.35 -8.26
N PRO A 122 -22.16 -13.03 -9.26
CA PRO A 122 -21.76 -12.20 -10.39
C PRO A 122 -21.20 -10.82 -10.01
N LEU A 123 -21.77 -10.19 -8.98
CA LEU A 123 -21.28 -8.90 -8.47
C LEU A 123 -19.88 -9.01 -7.85
N ALA A 124 -19.58 -10.12 -7.19
CA ALA A 124 -18.27 -10.36 -6.61
C ALA A 124 -17.21 -10.67 -7.67
N GLU A 125 -17.55 -11.44 -8.71
CA GLU A 125 -16.63 -11.64 -9.85
C GLU A 125 -16.35 -10.33 -10.58
N LYS A 126 -17.38 -9.52 -10.82
CA LYS A 126 -17.19 -8.17 -11.36
C LYS A 126 -16.26 -7.34 -10.48
N ALA A 127 -16.46 -7.35 -9.17
CA ALA A 127 -15.61 -6.62 -8.23
C ALA A 127 -14.16 -7.12 -8.24
N ARG A 128 -13.93 -8.43 -8.35
CA ARG A 128 -12.60 -9.03 -8.48
C ARG A 128 -11.90 -8.54 -9.75
N ILE A 129 -12.60 -8.53 -10.88
CA ILE A 129 -12.09 -8.00 -12.15
C ILE A 129 -11.73 -6.52 -12.01
N GLU A 130 -12.61 -5.70 -11.42
CA GLU A 130 -12.36 -4.28 -11.18
C GLU A 130 -11.10 -4.02 -10.34
N ILE A 131 -10.82 -4.87 -9.34
CA ILE A 131 -9.57 -4.80 -8.57
C ILE A 131 -8.36 -5.05 -9.47
N LEU A 132 -8.39 -6.10 -10.29
CA LEU A 132 -7.26 -6.48 -11.16
C LEU A 132 -7.02 -5.45 -12.27
N GLU A 133 -8.07 -4.86 -12.81
CA GLU A 133 -7.98 -3.77 -13.77
C GLU A 133 -7.36 -2.52 -13.14
N TYR A 134 -7.82 -2.14 -11.93
CA TYR A 134 -7.27 -1.03 -11.18
C TYR A 134 -5.79 -1.24 -10.86
N HIS A 135 -5.42 -2.44 -10.39
CA HIS A 135 -4.04 -2.85 -10.12
C HIS A 135 -3.18 -2.76 -11.39
N THR A 136 -3.63 -3.35 -12.49
CA THR A 136 -2.92 -3.31 -13.78
C THR A 136 -2.72 -1.89 -14.28
N ARG A 137 -3.72 -1.02 -14.12
CA ARG A 137 -3.63 0.40 -14.50
C ARG A 137 -2.56 1.11 -13.68
N LEU A 138 -2.52 0.92 -12.35
CA LEU A 138 -1.49 1.51 -11.50
C LEU A 138 -0.10 0.96 -11.82
N LYS A 139 0.03 -0.34 -12.09
CA LYS A 139 1.28 -0.95 -12.55
C LYS A 139 1.83 -0.26 -13.80
N LYS A 140 0.97 -0.04 -14.82
CA LYS A 140 1.36 0.68 -16.05
C LYS A 140 1.78 2.12 -15.79
N ILE A 141 1.17 2.79 -14.81
CA ILE A 141 1.58 4.13 -14.39
C ILE A 141 2.98 4.03 -13.77
N ARG A 142 3.18 3.13 -12.81
CA ARG A 142 4.48 2.89 -12.18
C ARG A 142 5.58 2.58 -13.18
N ASP A 143 5.34 1.65 -14.10
CA ASP A 143 6.33 1.24 -15.11
C ASP A 143 6.73 2.38 -16.04
N ARG A 144 5.78 3.25 -16.41
CA ARG A 144 6.07 4.43 -17.21
C ARG A 144 6.95 5.40 -16.44
N PHE A 145 6.58 5.77 -15.22
CA PHE A 145 7.36 6.70 -14.40
C PHE A 145 8.74 6.18 -14.00
N GLY A 146 8.86 4.89 -13.64
CA GLY A 146 10.16 4.28 -13.31
C GLY A 146 11.15 4.31 -14.49
N ARG A 147 10.67 4.12 -15.73
CA ARG A 147 11.47 4.28 -16.95
C ARG A 147 11.93 5.72 -17.20
N PHE A 148 11.18 6.72 -16.73
CA PHE A 148 11.60 8.13 -16.83
C PHE A 148 12.68 8.46 -15.81
N GLN A 149 12.53 8.06 -14.54
CA GLN A 149 13.55 8.31 -13.50
C GLN A 149 14.89 7.63 -13.82
N GLY A 150 14.88 6.36 -14.27
CA GLY A 150 16.09 5.65 -14.66
C GLY A 150 16.83 6.27 -15.86
N LYS A 151 16.19 7.14 -16.65
CA LYS A 151 16.86 7.92 -17.72
C LYS A 151 17.42 9.25 -17.24
N THR A 152 16.86 9.82 -16.15
CA THR A 152 17.32 11.08 -15.56
C THR A 152 18.55 10.87 -14.67
N ASP A 153 18.65 9.73 -13.98
CA ASP A 153 19.81 9.37 -13.16
C ASP A 153 21.06 8.96 -13.98
N LEU A 154 20.93 8.80 -15.30
CA LEU A 154 22.01 8.48 -16.24
C LEU A 154 22.61 9.72 -16.93
N ARG A 155 22.31 10.94 -16.44
CA ARG A 155 22.81 12.20 -16.99
C ARG A 155 23.54 13.03 -15.94
#